data_AF-A0A7C5JRH8-F1
#
_entry.id   AF-A0A7C5JRH8-F1
#
_cell.length_a   1.000
_cell.length_b   1.000
_cell.length_c   1.000
_cell.angle_alpha   90.00
_cell.angle_beta   90.00
_cell.angle_gamma   90.00
#
_symmetry.space_group_name_H-M   'P 1'
#
loop_
_entity.id
_entity.type
_entity.pdbx_description
1 polymer ?
#
loop_
_entity_poly.entity_id
_entity_poly.type
_entity_poly.pdbx_seq_one_letter_code
_entity_poly.pdbx_strand_id
1 'polypeptide(L)'
;MTPLICQSSEELVGCRGLCSVAIAKRSNPEDVANARTQALRQRGYSAALRKPRHPSNRQKGMTLIEVIISISLVSMLMGAVYALYIFSMNFRQDVVNQASEVAAWRSIMRRVTCEFRFAMVYPIMERDAETGEPASKDFGLRGNNWQMQFVAARLPGPAAWARPSLIDGPIPPEPDVEMISYSIRYDEEAEEYEGLERSSAKVLGLERQQDVSHVRLISAKVKLLYIRYWDGSGWVNSWDGKDLPVAVDIWMGPNPAVEELEDNDDPDEVVAILADLGASRRIIYVPGSTQSLALMQGSGASAPGSSSRPGGGQPGGMR
;
A
#
# COMPACT_ATOMS: atom_id res chain seq x y z
N MET A 1 28.03 34.83 9.62
CA MET A 1 26.94 34.68 10.62
C MET A 1 25.97 33.68 10.04
N THR A 2 26.05 32.45 10.53
CA THR A 2 25.47 31.24 9.95
C THR A 2 24.39 30.74 10.92
N PRO A 3 23.14 30.54 10.52
CA PRO A 3 22.16 29.93 11.41
C PRO A 3 22.33 28.40 11.41
N LEU A 4 22.35 27.86 12.62
CA LEU A 4 22.41 26.44 12.94
C LEU A 4 21.11 25.73 12.53
N ILE A 5 21.28 24.67 11.74
CA ILE A 5 20.25 23.73 11.32
C ILE A 5 20.02 22.75 12.47
N CYS A 6 18.85 22.82 13.12
CA CYS A 6 18.38 21.77 14.02
C CYS A 6 17.73 20.64 13.19
N GLN A 7 18.47 19.56 12.97
CA GLN A 7 17.91 18.27 12.53
C GLN A 7 17.24 17.59 13.73
N SER A 8 15.90 17.58 13.77
CA SER A 8 15.16 16.69 14.65
C SER A 8 14.99 15.33 13.96
N SER A 9 15.77 14.36 14.40
CA SER A 9 15.58 12.95 14.10
C SER A 9 14.35 12.43 14.86
N GLU A 10 13.20 12.34 14.19
CA GLU A 10 12.04 11.64 14.75
C GLU A 10 12.27 10.12 14.66
N GLU A 11 12.27 9.52 15.85
CA GLU A 11 12.39 8.10 16.10
C GLU A 11 11.23 7.32 15.46
N LEU A 12 11.60 6.34 14.64
CA LEU A 12 10.75 5.22 14.22
C LEU A 12 10.40 4.37 15.46
N VAL A 13 9.33 4.76 16.17
CA VAL A 13 8.74 3.93 17.22
C VAL A 13 8.05 2.73 16.56
N GLY A 14 8.79 1.62 16.54
CA GLY A 14 8.35 0.34 16.04
C GLY A 14 7.27 -0.28 16.91
N CYS A 15 6.10 -0.51 16.34
CA CYS A 15 5.12 -1.48 16.83
C CYS A 15 5.67 -2.90 16.70
N ARG A 16 6.51 -3.33 17.66
CA ARG A 16 6.86 -4.73 17.90
C ARG A 16 5.72 -5.43 18.64
N GLY A 17 4.62 -5.67 17.92
CA GLY A 17 3.56 -6.59 18.36
C GLY A 17 4.04 -8.04 18.19
N LEU A 18 4.31 -8.69 19.32
CA LEU A 18 4.76 -10.07 19.45
C LEU A 18 3.71 -11.06 18.93
N CYS A 19 3.73 -11.34 17.62
CA CYS A 19 3.25 -12.62 17.11
C CYS A 19 4.40 -13.62 17.19
N SER A 20 4.57 -14.23 18.36
CA SER A 20 5.47 -15.38 18.54
C SER A 20 4.83 -16.60 17.87
N VAL A 21 4.94 -16.68 16.55
CA VAL A 21 4.67 -17.91 15.80
C VAL A 21 5.74 -18.90 16.24
N ALA A 22 5.31 -19.90 17.00
CA ALA A 22 6.14 -21.06 17.33
C ALA A 22 6.47 -21.80 16.03
N ILE A 23 7.57 -21.43 15.40
CA ILE A 23 8.18 -22.17 14.30
C ILE A 23 8.67 -23.47 14.92
N ALA A 24 7.90 -24.54 14.72
CA ALA A 24 8.34 -25.90 15.02
C ALA A 24 9.71 -26.11 14.36
N LYS A 25 10.73 -26.42 15.18
CA LYS A 25 12.07 -26.83 14.75
C LYS A 25 11.92 -27.96 13.73
N ARG A 26 12.00 -27.63 12.43
CA ARG A 26 12.26 -28.62 11.39
C ARG A 26 13.66 -29.16 11.65
N SER A 27 13.72 -30.41 12.09
CA SER A 27 14.95 -31.19 12.12
C SER A 27 15.61 -31.13 10.74
N ASN A 28 16.91 -30.82 10.74
CA ASN A 28 17.71 -30.67 9.53
C ASN A 28 17.72 -32.01 8.76
N PRO A 29 17.35 -32.07 7.46
CA PRO A 29 17.35 -33.32 6.70
C PRO A 29 18.74 -33.99 6.61
N GLU A 30 19.82 -33.26 6.91
CA GLU A 30 21.17 -33.80 7.02
C GLU A 30 21.37 -34.74 8.23
N ASP A 31 20.59 -34.58 9.31
CA ASP A 31 20.67 -35.45 10.49
C ASP A 31 20.08 -36.85 10.23
N VAL A 32 19.16 -36.97 9.26
CA VAL A 32 18.54 -38.26 8.88
C VAL A 32 19.43 -39.03 7.90
N ALA A 33 20.25 -38.35 7.10
CA ALA A 33 21.18 -39.00 6.18
C ALA A 33 22.38 -39.62 6.94
N ASN A 34 22.86 -38.98 8.01
CA ASN A 34 24.00 -39.49 8.78
C ASN A 34 23.68 -40.68 9.69
N ALA A 35 22.40 -40.87 10.07
CA ALA A 35 21.99 -42.02 10.89
C ALA A 35 21.99 -43.35 10.11
N ARG A 36 21.77 -43.33 8.78
CA ARG A 36 21.77 -44.54 7.95
C ARG A 36 23.17 -45.01 7.56
N THR A 37 24.15 -44.10 7.48
CA THR A 37 25.52 -44.43 7.05
C THR A 37 26.36 -45.04 8.18
N GLN A 38 25.96 -44.87 9.44
CA GLN A 38 26.67 -45.48 10.58
C GLN A 38 26.28 -46.94 10.84
N ALA A 39 25.12 -47.40 10.36
CA ALA A 39 24.64 -48.77 10.61
C ALA A 39 25.27 -49.85 9.70
N LEU A 40 25.98 -49.47 8.63
CA LEU A 40 26.61 -50.44 7.70
C LEU A 40 28.11 -50.66 7.96
N ARG A 41 28.70 -50.01 8.98
CA ARG A 41 30.15 -50.11 9.27
C ARG A 41 30.55 -51.23 10.24
N GLN A 42 29.60 -52.04 10.73
CA GLN A 42 29.89 -53.09 11.72
C GLN A 42 29.79 -54.55 11.22
N ARG A 43 29.65 -54.81 9.92
CA ARG A 43 29.68 -56.18 9.40
C ARG A 43 30.92 -56.45 8.55
N GLY A 44 31.84 -57.23 9.11
CA GLY A 44 32.65 -58.17 8.34
C GLY A 44 34.08 -57.76 8.02
N TYR A 45 34.91 -57.55 9.05
CA TYR A 45 36.33 -57.88 8.93
C TYR A 45 36.47 -59.39 9.08
N SER A 46 36.93 -60.09 8.03
CA SER A 46 37.82 -61.26 8.08
C SER A 46 37.79 -62.02 6.74
N ALA A 47 38.66 -61.65 5.79
CA ALA A 47 39.21 -62.59 4.82
C ALA A 47 40.40 -61.97 4.05
N ALA A 48 41.58 -62.52 4.30
CA ALA A 48 42.72 -62.63 3.38
C ALA A 48 43.29 -61.34 2.76
N LEU A 49 44.25 -60.76 3.49
CA LEU A 49 45.33 -59.93 3.00
C LEU A 49 46.05 -60.55 1.77
N ARG A 50 45.74 -60.06 0.57
CA ARG A 50 46.69 -60.04 -0.55
C ARG A 50 47.20 -58.61 -0.68
N LYS A 51 48.44 -58.39 -0.26
CA LYS A 51 49.18 -57.13 -0.38
C LYS A 51 49.35 -56.81 -1.88
N PRO A 52 48.64 -55.82 -2.45
CA PRO A 52 48.93 -55.40 -3.82
C PRO A 52 50.33 -54.78 -3.81
N ARG A 53 51.25 -55.33 -4.61
CA ARG A 53 52.54 -54.71 -4.88
C ARG A 53 52.26 -53.34 -5.50
N HIS A 54 52.58 -52.29 -4.75
CA HIS A 54 52.53 -50.91 -5.22
C HIS A 54 53.36 -50.82 -6.52
N PRO A 55 52.76 -50.52 -7.68
CA PRO A 55 53.55 -50.19 -8.86
C PRO A 55 54.37 -48.96 -8.48
N SER A 56 55.70 -49.11 -8.50
CA SER A 56 56.65 -48.02 -8.31
C SER A 56 56.30 -46.94 -9.32
N ASN A 57 55.75 -45.84 -8.83
CA ASN A 57 55.31 -44.71 -9.62
C ASN A 57 56.58 -44.10 -10.24
N ARG A 58 56.91 -44.51 -11.47
CA ARG A 58 57.94 -43.85 -12.27
C ARG A 58 57.50 -42.41 -12.37
N GLN A 59 58.21 -41.52 -11.68
CA GLN A 59 57.99 -40.09 -11.70
C GLN A 59 58.21 -39.60 -13.13
N LYS A 60 57.13 -39.56 -13.90
CA LYS A 60 57.09 -38.85 -15.17
C LYS A 60 57.06 -37.39 -14.80
N GLY A 61 58.11 -36.65 -15.16
CA GLY A 61 58.10 -35.19 -15.02
C GLY A 61 56.90 -34.63 -15.78
N MET A 62 56.17 -33.70 -15.16
CA MET A 62 55.06 -33.00 -15.81
C MET A 62 55.58 -32.32 -17.07
N THR A 63 54.87 -32.55 -18.17
CA THR A 63 55.20 -31.88 -19.42
C THR A 63 54.77 -30.41 -19.34
N LEU A 64 55.55 -29.50 -19.91
CA LEU A 64 55.25 -28.05 -19.87
C LEU A 64 53.86 -27.72 -20.45
N ILE A 65 53.39 -28.49 -21.43
CA ILE A 65 52.05 -28.36 -22.00
C ILE A 65 50.94 -28.67 -20.98
N GLU A 66 51.14 -29.64 -20.09
CA GLU A 66 50.16 -30.00 -19.06
C GLU A 66 49.98 -28.89 -18.02
N VAL A 67 51.07 -28.21 -17.68
CA VAL A 67 51.04 -27.04 -16.78
C VAL A 67 50.27 -25.88 -17.41
N ILE A 68 50.50 -25.61 -18.70
CA ILE A 68 49.77 -24.55 -19.43
C ILE A 68 48.28 -24.87 -19.50
N ILE A 69 47.91 -26.12 -19.82
CA ILE A 69 46.51 -26.56 -19.85
C ILE A 69 45.87 -26.45 -18.46
N SER A 70 46.60 -26.81 -17.41
CA SER A 70 46.08 -26.72 -16.03
C SER A 70 45.83 -25.27 -15.63
N ILE A 71 46.73 -24.35 -15.96
CA ILE A 71 46.58 -22.92 -15.65
C ILE A 71 45.41 -22.31 -16.45
N SER A 72 45.25 -22.69 -17.73
CA SER A 72 44.14 -22.19 -18.55
C SER A 72 42.79 -22.70 -18.06
N LEU A 73 42.70 -23.98 -17.68
CA LEU A 73 41.48 -24.56 -17.09
C LEU A 73 41.13 -23.91 -15.75
N VAL A 74 42.11 -23.69 -14.87
CA VAL A 74 41.89 -23.02 -13.58
C VAL A 74 41.43 -21.57 -13.79
N SER A 75 42.07 -20.85 -14.73
CA SER A 75 41.70 -19.48 -15.06
C SER A 75 40.29 -19.38 -15.63
N MET A 76 39.93 -20.28 -16.55
CA MET A 76 38.59 -20.37 -17.11
C MET A 76 37.54 -20.69 -16.04
N LEU A 77 37.84 -21.64 -15.14
CA LEU A 77 36.95 -21.99 -14.04
C LEU A 77 36.76 -20.83 -13.06
N MET A 78 37.83 -20.12 -12.72
CA MET A 78 37.77 -18.94 -11.86
C MET A 78 36.93 -17.83 -12.51
N GLY A 79 37.10 -17.62 -13.82
CA GLY A 79 36.30 -16.67 -14.60
C GLY A 79 34.80 -17.01 -14.59
N ALA A 80 34.44 -18.29 -14.73
CA ALA A 80 33.06 -18.74 -14.66
C ALA A 80 32.44 -18.52 -13.27
N VAL A 81 33.17 -18.84 -12.21
CA VAL A 81 32.74 -18.59 -10.82
C VAL A 81 32.55 -17.10 -10.57
N TYR A 82 33.46 -16.26 -11.06
CA TYR A 82 33.37 -14.81 -10.93
C TYR A 82 32.16 -14.23 -11.67
N ALA A 83 31.88 -14.71 -12.89
CA ALA A 83 30.70 -14.30 -13.65
C ALA A 83 29.40 -14.66 -12.92
N LEU A 84 29.30 -15.87 -12.37
CA LEU A 84 28.15 -16.31 -11.58
C LEU A 84 27.97 -15.46 -10.31
N TYR A 85 29.08 -15.06 -9.67
CA TYR A 85 29.04 -14.19 -8.51
C TYR A 85 28.45 -12.81 -8.84
N ILE A 86 28.93 -12.16 -9.91
CA ILE A 86 28.40 -10.87 -10.36
C ILE A 86 26.92 -11.00 -10.71
N PHE A 87 26.55 -12.03 -11.47
CA PHE A 87 25.16 -12.27 -11.83
C PHE A 87 24.26 -12.42 -10.60
N SER A 88 24.70 -13.19 -9.60
CA SER A 88 23.96 -13.37 -8.35
C SER A 88 23.81 -12.07 -7.55
N MET A 89 24.84 -11.22 -7.53
CA MET A 89 24.76 -9.92 -6.85
C MET A 89 23.78 -8.98 -7.54
N ASN A 90 23.83 -8.87 -8.87
CA ASN A 90 22.93 -8.01 -9.64
C ASN A 90 21.48 -8.46 -9.46
N PHE A 91 21.20 -9.76 -9.61
CA PHE A 91 19.87 -10.30 -9.42
C PHE A 91 19.32 -10.05 -8.01
N ARG A 92 20.15 -10.19 -6.97
CA ARG A 92 19.75 -9.87 -5.59
C ARG A 92 19.39 -8.40 -5.44
N GLN A 93 20.18 -7.50 -6.04
CA GLN A 93 19.91 -6.08 -5.98
C GLN A 93 18.58 -5.74 -6.66
N ASP A 94 18.30 -6.33 -7.83
CA ASP A 94 17.04 -6.13 -8.55
C ASP A 94 15.83 -6.60 -7.74
N VAL A 95 15.92 -7.79 -7.12
CA VAL A 95 14.86 -8.32 -6.26
C VAL A 95 14.63 -7.43 -5.04
N VAL A 96 15.71 -6.94 -4.41
CA VAL A 96 15.60 -6.02 -3.25
C VAL A 96 14.96 -4.70 -3.67
N ASN A 97 15.34 -4.15 -4.83
CA ASN A 97 14.78 -2.92 -5.36
C ASN A 97 13.27 -3.07 -5.62
N GLN A 98 12.86 -4.11 -6.33
CA GLN A 98 11.44 -4.42 -6.60
C GLN A 98 10.65 -4.66 -5.30
N ALA A 99 11.22 -5.41 -4.35
CA ALA A 99 10.58 -5.66 -3.07
C ALA A 99 10.37 -4.36 -2.27
N SER A 100 11.36 -3.45 -2.29
CA SER A 100 11.27 -2.15 -1.62
C SER A 100 10.16 -1.27 -2.23
N GLU A 101 9.99 -1.34 -3.55
CA GLU A 101 8.98 -0.60 -4.29
C GLU A 101 7.57 -1.11 -3.99
N VAL A 102 7.36 -2.43 -4.08
CA VAL A 102 6.08 -3.04 -3.71
C VAL A 102 5.73 -2.78 -2.25
N ALA A 103 6.72 -2.80 -1.34
CA ALA A 103 6.51 -2.47 0.07
C ALA A 103 6.09 -1.00 0.27
N ALA A 104 6.73 -0.08 -0.45
CA ALA A 104 6.36 1.34 -0.43
C ALA A 104 4.91 1.55 -0.91
N TRP A 105 4.54 0.96 -2.05
CA TRP A 105 3.16 1.04 -2.58
C TRP A 105 2.13 0.47 -1.61
N ARG A 106 2.40 -0.70 -1.01
CA ARG A 106 1.50 -1.29 0.00
C ARG A 106 1.34 -0.39 1.23
N SER A 107 2.42 0.26 1.66
CA SER A 107 2.37 1.20 2.79
C SER A 107 1.48 2.39 2.49
N ILE A 108 1.63 3.01 1.30
CA ILE A 108 0.81 4.13 0.85
C ILE A 108 -0.65 3.70 0.71
N MET A 109 -0.92 2.61 -0.02
CA MET A 109 -2.26 2.06 -0.20
C MET A 109 -2.93 1.75 1.14
N ARG A 110 -2.20 1.20 2.10
CA ARG A 110 -2.73 0.92 3.45
C ARG A 110 -3.06 2.22 4.19
N ARG A 111 -2.18 3.23 4.10
CA ARG A 111 -2.43 4.54 4.70
C ARG A 111 -3.69 5.20 4.13
N VAL A 112 -3.78 5.32 2.81
CA VAL A 112 -4.95 5.87 2.11
C VAL A 112 -6.22 5.14 2.53
N THR A 113 -6.19 3.80 2.55
CA THR A 113 -7.33 2.99 3.02
C THR A 113 -7.70 3.25 4.47
N CYS A 114 -6.73 3.40 5.36
CA CYS A 114 -6.99 3.74 6.76
C CYS A 114 -7.64 5.12 6.87
N GLU A 115 -7.13 6.13 6.16
CA GLU A 115 -7.68 7.49 6.19
C GLU A 115 -9.10 7.55 5.61
N PHE A 116 -9.38 6.83 4.52
CA PHE A 116 -10.73 6.70 3.97
C PHE A 116 -11.72 6.02 4.91
N ARG A 117 -11.27 5.07 5.75
CA ARG A 117 -12.14 4.45 6.75
C ARG A 117 -12.56 5.40 7.85
N PHE A 118 -11.85 6.51 8.02
CA PHE A 118 -12.22 7.58 8.93
C PHE A 118 -12.78 8.80 8.20
N ALA A 119 -13.04 8.69 6.90
CA ALA A 119 -13.69 9.75 6.15
C ALA A 119 -15.09 9.99 6.73
N MET A 120 -15.47 11.26 6.84
CA MET A 120 -16.76 11.67 7.37
C MET A 120 -17.27 12.90 6.62
N VAL A 121 -18.59 13.05 6.56
CA VAL A 121 -19.21 14.30 6.14
C VAL A 121 -19.10 15.30 7.29
N TYR A 122 -18.44 16.42 7.03
CA TYR A 122 -18.26 17.47 8.01
C TYR A 122 -19.12 18.68 7.63
N PRO A 123 -20.05 19.14 8.51
CA PRO A 123 -20.83 20.33 8.25
C PRO A 123 -19.93 21.55 8.41
N ILE A 124 -19.35 22.02 7.31
CA ILE A 124 -18.60 23.27 7.31
C ILE A 124 -19.65 24.39 7.34
N MET A 125 -19.63 25.15 8.43
CA MET A 125 -20.35 26.41 8.51
C MET A 125 -19.50 27.44 7.75
N GLU A 126 -19.64 27.47 6.42
CA GLU A 126 -19.03 28.54 5.63
C GLU A 126 -20.00 29.73 5.64
N ARG A 127 -19.50 30.90 5.98
CA ARG A 127 -20.28 32.13 5.84
C ARG A 127 -20.25 32.48 4.37
N ASP A 128 -21.41 32.53 3.73
CA ASP A 128 -21.49 32.98 2.34
C ASP A 128 -20.90 34.40 2.25
N ALA A 129 -19.92 34.58 1.37
CA ALA A 129 -19.22 35.85 1.22
C ALA A 129 -20.15 36.96 0.70
N GLU A 130 -21.19 36.60 -0.08
CA GLU A 130 -22.13 37.57 -0.65
C GLU A 130 -23.26 37.91 0.33
N THR A 131 -23.82 36.92 1.02
CA THR A 131 -25.00 37.13 1.89
C THR A 131 -24.65 37.30 3.37
N GLY A 132 -23.47 36.86 3.81
CA GLY A 132 -23.09 36.86 5.23
C GLY A 132 -23.88 35.87 6.09
N GLU A 133 -24.80 35.10 5.50
CA GLU A 133 -25.57 34.06 6.16
C GLU A 133 -24.72 32.79 6.32
N PRO A 134 -24.93 31.99 7.40
CA PRO A 134 -24.30 30.69 7.53
C PRO A 134 -24.88 29.76 6.46
N ALA A 135 -24.14 29.58 5.37
CA ALA A 135 -24.44 28.54 4.40
C ALA A 135 -23.83 27.23 4.92
N SER A 136 -24.66 26.33 5.43
CA SER A 136 -24.21 24.97 5.73
C SER A 136 -23.87 24.28 4.40
N LYS A 137 -22.61 24.34 4.01
CA LYS A 137 -22.08 23.59 2.89
C LYS A 137 -21.45 22.33 3.47
N ASP A 138 -22.25 21.27 3.53
CA ASP A 138 -21.76 19.96 3.90
C ASP A 138 -20.61 19.57 2.98
N PHE A 139 -19.45 19.29 3.57
CA PHE A 139 -18.26 18.88 2.86
C PHE A 139 -17.98 17.41 3.21
N GLY A 140 -18.24 16.52 2.25
CA GLY A 140 -17.89 15.11 2.37
C GLY A 140 -16.54 14.83 1.73
N LEU A 141 -16.58 14.62 0.42
CA LEU A 141 -15.42 14.36 -0.42
C LEU A 141 -15.51 15.23 -1.66
N ARG A 142 -14.36 15.69 -2.16
CA ARG A 142 -14.25 16.39 -3.43
C ARG A 142 -13.04 15.89 -4.19
N GLY A 143 -13.15 15.68 -5.48
CA GLY A 143 -12.02 15.25 -6.29
C GLY A 143 -12.35 14.98 -7.74
N ASN A 144 -11.30 14.79 -8.51
CA ASN A 144 -11.35 14.30 -9.89
C ASN A 144 -10.47 13.04 -10.00
N ASN A 145 -10.08 12.66 -11.21
CA ASN A 145 -9.22 11.50 -11.45
C ASN A 145 -7.82 11.63 -10.83
N TRP A 146 -7.29 12.85 -10.69
CA TRP A 146 -5.87 13.09 -10.38
C TRP A 146 -5.64 13.63 -8.96
N GLN A 147 -6.70 14.13 -8.32
CA GLN A 147 -6.66 14.67 -6.97
C GLN A 147 -7.94 14.36 -6.23
N MET A 148 -7.80 14.17 -4.92
CA MET A 148 -8.91 14.04 -4.00
C MET A 148 -8.65 14.82 -2.72
N GLN A 149 -9.73 15.25 -2.09
CA GLN A 149 -9.76 15.95 -0.82
C GLN A 149 -10.97 15.47 -0.03
N PHE A 150 -10.78 15.15 1.25
CA PHE A 150 -11.86 14.74 2.13
C PHE A 150 -11.51 15.08 3.57
N VAL A 151 -12.54 15.10 4.42
CA VAL A 151 -12.36 15.27 5.86
C VAL A 151 -12.32 13.90 6.53
N ALA A 152 -11.33 13.69 7.40
CA ALA A 152 -11.19 12.45 8.16
C ALA A 152 -11.03 12.72 9.66
N ALA A 153 -11.63 11.86 10.46
CA ALA A 153 -11.37 11.81 11.89
C ALA A 153 -9.97 11.22 12.15
N ARG A 154 -9.20 11.86 13.02
CA ARG A 154 -7.86 11.43 13.41
C ARG A 154 -7.77 11.41 14.92
N LEU A 155 -7.13 10.38 15.45
CA LEU A 155 -6.82 10.32 16.87
C LEU A 155 -5.79 11.41 17.21
N PRO A 156 -6.01 12.18 18.29
CA PRO A 156 -5.02 13.12 18.80
C PRO A 156 -3.66 12.45 19.02
N GLY A 157 -2.60 13.23 18.85
CA GLY A 157 -1.26 12.75 19.09
C GLY A 157 -1.04 12.34 20.54
N PRO A 158 -0.04 11.51 20.86
CA PRO A 158 0.29 11.15 22.24
C PRO A 158 0.49 12.36 23.17
N ALA A 159 0.92 13.51 22.61
CA ALA A 159 1.07 14.77 23.33
C ALA A 159 -0.25 15.29 23.91
N ALA A 160 -1.38 15.12 23.21
CA ALA A 160 -2.70 15.49 23.72
C ALA A 160 -3.12 14.67 24.96
N TRP A 161 -2.52 13.49 25.14
CA TRP A 161 -2.78 12.58 26.26
C TRP A 161 -1.69 12.63 27.34
N ALA A 162 -0.64 13.43 27.13
CA ALA A 162 0.43 13.57 28.11
C ALA A 162 -0.15 14.13 29.42
N ARG A 163 0.32 13.64 30.56
CA ARG A 163 -0.05 14.22 31.85
C ARG A 163 0.77 15.50 32.01
N PRO A 164 0.16 16.70 32.02
CA PRO A 164 0.92 17.92 32.21
C PRO A 164 1.61 17.89 33.57
N SER A 165 2.87 18.33 33.62
CA SER A 165 3.54 18.60 34.90
C SER A 165 2.86 19.78 35.59
N LEU A 166 3.02 19.90 36.92
CA LEU A 166 2.55 21.07 37.69
C LEU A 166 3.19 22.39 37.22
N ILE A 167 4.31 22.31 36.49
CA ILE A 167 5.07 23.46 35.97
C ILE A 167 4.70 23.75 34.50
N ASP A 168 4.11 22.78 33.79
CA ASP A 168 3.82 22.93 32.37
C ASP A 168 2.53 23.74 32.16
N GLY A 169 2.49 24.52 31.08
CA GLY A 169 1.26 25.18 30.64
C GLY A 169 0.19 24.18 30.22
N PRO A 170 -1.09 24.61 30.11
CA PRO A 170 -2.15 23.75 29.61
C PRO A 170 -1.79 23.23 28.21
N ILE A 171 -2.03 21.95 27.96
CA ILE A 171 -1.82 21.33 26.66
C ILE A 171 -2.80 21.99 25.67
N PRO A 172 -2.32 22.50 24.52
CA PRO A 172 -3.21 23.10 23.54
C PRO A 172 -4.20 22.05 23.02
N PRO A 173 -5.48 22.40 22.84
CA PRO A 173 -6.44 21.47 22.28
C PRO A 173 -6.02 21.07 20.86
N GLU A 174 -5.92 19.77 20.61
CA GLU A 174 -5.72 19.25 19.25
C GLU A 174 -7.09 18.90 18.65
N PRO A 175 -7.40 19.37 17.42
CA PRO A 175 -8.63 18.96 16.75
C PRO A 175 -8.52 17.52 16.23
N ASP A 176 -9.58 16.75 16.44
CA ASP A 176 -9.70 15.36 16.00
C ASP A 176 -10.09 15.25 14.51
N VAL A 177 -10.17 16.36 13.80
CA VAL A 177 -10.66 16.44 12.42
C VAL A 177 -9.61 17.12 11.54
N GLU A 178 -9.25 16.42 10.47
CA GLU A 178 -8.23 16.85 9.53
C GLU A 178 -8.76 16.77 8.10
N MET A 179 -8.55 17.83 7.33
CA MET A 179 -8.77 17.84 5.90
C MET A 179 -7.51 17.27 5.23
N ILE A 180 -7.69 16.19 4.49
CA ILE A 180 -6.60 15.46 3.83
C ILE A 180 -6.80 15.63 2.33
N SER A 181 -5.70 15.89 1.61
CA SER A 181 -5.70 15.85 0.16
C SER A 181 -4.51 15.06 -0.37
N TYR A 182 -4.77 14.34 -1.46
CA TYR A 182 -3.80 13.56 -2.22
C TYR A 182 -3.79 14.07 -3.65
N SER A 183 -2.61 14.32 -4.19
CA SER A 183 -2.36 14.73 -5.56
C SER A 183 -0.96 14.28 -5.99
N ILE A 184 -0.71 14.19 -7.29
CA ILE A 184 0.67 14.10 -7.79
C ILE A 184 1.23 15.52 -7.84
N ARG A 185 2.44 15.70 -7.32
CA ARG A 185 3.19 16.93 -7.48
C ARG A 185 3.90 16.93 -8.83
N TYR A 186 3.71 18.02 -9.56
CA TYR A 186 4.38 18.30 -10.83
C TYR A 186 5.39 19.43 -10.62
N ASP A 187 6.64 19.20 -11.03
CA ASP A 187 7.68 20.22 -11.08
C ASP A 187 7.66 20.86 -12.47
N GLU A 188 7.16 22.09 -12.54
CA GLU A 188 7.07 22.86 -13.79
C GLU A 188 8.45 23.19 -14.37
N GLU A 189 9.50 23.32 -13.54
CA GLU A 189 10.84 23.67 -14.03
C GLU A 189 11.52 22.47 -14.70
N ALA A 190 11.31 21.27 -14.15
CA ALA A 190 11.83 20.02 -14.71
C ALA A 190 10.89 19.39 -15.75
N GLU A 191 9.67 19.90 -15.89
CA GLU A 191 8.57 19.27 -16.64
C GLU A 191 8.35 17.79 -16.22
N GLU A 192 8.55 17.47 -14.93
CA GLU A 192 8.54 16.10 -14.41
C GLU A 192 7.63 15.95 -13.19
N TYR A 193 6.94 14.81 -13.09
CA TYR A 193 6.21 14.43 -11.89
C TYR A 193 7.16 13.99 -10.77
N GLU A 194 7.24 14.78 -9.69
CA GLU A 194 8.08 14.49 -8.52
C GLU A 194 7.57 13.27 -7.74
N GLY A 195 6.25 13.14 -7.62
CA GLY A 195 5.60 11.99 -7.00
C GLY A 195 4.33 12.30 -6.22
N LEU A 196 3.88 11.35 -5.38
CA LEU A 196 2.64 11.48 -4.62
C LEU A 196 2.82 12.40 -3.41
N GLU A 197 2.07 13.49 -3.43
CA GLU A 197 1.92 14.44 -2.34
C GLU A 197 0.70 14.09 -1.48
N ARG A 198 0.86 14.28 -0.16
CA ARG A 198 -0.26 14.40 0.76
C ARG A 198 -0.15 15.73 1.47
N SER A 199 -1.20 16.51 1.41
CA SER A 199 -1.38 17.66 2.27
C SER A 199 -2.37 17.29 3.38
N SER A 200 -2.14 17.83 4.58
CA SER A 200 -3.19 17.84 5.57
C SER A 200 -3.24 19.11 6.40
N ALA A 201 -4.46 19.54 6.68
CA ALA A 201 -4.78 20.78 7.35
C ALA A 201 -5.77 20.47 8.49
N LYS A 202 -5.45 20.94 9.68
CA LYS A 202 -6.35 20.83 10.84
C LYS A 202 -7.58 21.70 10.58
N VAL A 203 -8.77 21.15 10.81
CA VAL A 203 -10.02 21.90 10.64
C VAL A 203 -10.37 22.52 12.00
N LEU A 204 -9.86 23.72 12.26
CA LEU A 204 -10.29 24.52 13.41
C LEU A 204 -11.55 25.31 13.04
N GLY A 205 -12.48 25.43 13.99
CA GLY A 205 -13.79 26.02 13.76
C GLY A 205 -13.74 27.42 13.14
N LEU A 206 -14.46 27.57 12.03
CA LEU A 206 -15.13 28.78 11.56
C LEU A 206 -14.31 29.97 11.02
N GLU A 207 -12.99 29.96 11.09
CA GLU A 207 -12.21 30.93 10.34
C GLU A 207 -11.04 30.20 9.72
N ARG A 208 -10.90 30.32 8.39
CA ARG A 208 -9.77 29.80 7.61
C ARG A 208 -8.52 30.60 7.99
N GLN A 209 -8.18 30.64 9.27
CA GLN A 209 -6.87 31.01 9.73
C GLN A 209 -5.93 30.12 8.93
N GLN A 210 -4.92 30.74 8.32
CA GLN A 210 -3.89 30.09 7.50
C GLN A 210 -3.14 29.06 8.36
N ASP A 211 -3.83 27.97 8.67
CA ASP A 211 -3.30 26.87 9.45
C ASP A 211 -2.28 26.19 8.55
N VAL A 212 -1.12 25.94 9.13
CA VAL A 212 0.05 25.41 8.44
C VAL A 212 -0.36 24.09 7.80
N SER A 213 -0.61 24.11 6.49
CA SER A 213 -0.86 22.89 5.74
C SER A 213 0.43 22.08 5.73
N HIS A 214 0.38 20.90 6.32
CA HIS A 214 1.50 19.99 6.29
C HIS A 214 1.50 19.28 4.94
N VAL A 215 2.18 19.91 3.98
CA VAL A 215 2.41 19.35 2.65
C VAL A 215 3.66 18.48 2.71
N ARG A 216 3.52 17.21 2.34
CA ARG A 216 4.65 16.26 2.32
C ARG A 216 4.58 15.35 1.11
N LEU A 217 5.70 15.22 0.41
CA LEU A 217 5.92 14.16 -0.56
C LEU A 217 6.00 12.82 0.18
N ILE A 218 5.02 11.93 -0.01
CA ILE A 218 5.00 10.61 0.62
C ILE A 218 5.91 9.65 -0.14
N SER A 219 5.91 9.75 -1.47
CA SER A 219 6.69 8.85 -2.31
C SER A 219 7.01 9.47 -3.66
N ALA A 220 8.30 9.63 -3.93
CA ALA A 220 8.81 10.04 -5.24
C ALA A 220 8.64 8.94 -6.33
N LYS A 221 8.37 7.69 -5.91
CA LYS A 221 8.20 6.55 -6.85
C LYS A 221 6.79 6.43 -7.43
N VAL A 222 5.81 7.17 -6.91
CA VAL A 222 4.43 7.10 -7.39
C VAL A 222 4.20 8.33 -8.24
N LYS A 223 4.25 8.18 -9.56
CA LYS A 223 4.10 9.28 -10.53
C LYS A 223 2.74 9.30 -11.20
N LEU A 224 1.93 8.25 -10.97
CA LEU A 224 0.57 8.10 -11.48
C LEU A 224 -0.39 7.92 -10.31
N LEU A 225 -1.48 8.69 -10.31
CA LEU A 225 -2.63 8.54 -9.43
C LEU A 225 -3.88 8.68 -10.28
N TYR A 226 -4.72 7.64 -10.32
CA TYR A 226 -6.01 7.72 -11.00
C TYR A 226 -7.12 7.25 -10.06
N ILE A 227 -8.20 8.01 -9.97
CA ILE A 227 -9.25 7.84 -8.96
C ILE A 227 -10.62 7.83 -9.64
N ARG A 228 -11.45 6.83 -9.32
CA ARG A 228 -12.88 6.85 -9.66
C ARG A 228 -13.73 6.67 -8.42
N TYR A 229 -14.96 7.15 -8.51
CA TYR A 229 -15.91 7.17 -7.41
C TYR A 229 -17.14 6.35 -7.79
N TRP A 230 -17.63 5.49 -6.90
CA TRP A 230 -18.87 4.74 -7.11
C TRP A 230 -20.03 5.50 -6.49
N ASP A 231 -20.97 5.93 -7.32
CA ASP A 231 -22.14 6.74 -6.93
C ASP A 231 -23.36 5.93 -6.51
N GLY A 232 -23.20 4.59 -6.40
CA GLY A 232 -24.27 3.63 -6.15
C GLY A 232 -24.82 2.98 -7.43
N SER A 233 -24.71 3.63 -8.58
CA SER A 233 -25.21 3.18 -9.88
C SER A 233 -24.09 2.91 -10.91
N GLY A 234 -23.00 3.66 -10.85
CA GLY A 234 -21.89 3.62 -11.80
C GLY A 234 -20.60 4.21 -11.24
N TRP A 235 -19.50 3.97 -11.97
CA TRP A 235 -18.22 4.63 -11.70
C TRP A 235 -18.19 5.99 -12.40
N VAL A 236 -17.82 7.03 -11.67
CA VAL A 236 -17.67 8.40 -12.18
C VAL A 236 -16.24 8.91 -11.93
N ASN A 237 -15.80 9.82 -12.79
CA ASN A 237 -14.42 10.38 -12.82
C ASN A 237 -14.26 11.65 -11.96
N SER A 238 -15.34 12.14 -11.39
CA SER A 238 -15.30 13.27 -10.47
C SER A 238 -16.37 13.14 -9.40
N TRP A 239 -16.11 13.76 -8.26
CA TRP A 239 -17.03 13.79 -7.14
C TRP A 239 -17.01 15.19 -6.53
N ASP A 240 -18.17 15.83 -6.47
CA ASP A 240 -18.38 17.12 -5.78
C ASP A 240 -19.67 17.05 -4.93
N GLY A 241 -19.99 15.83 -4.47
CA GLY A 241 -21.19 15.55 -3.69
C GLY A 241 -21.04 15.96 -2.23
N LYS A 242 -22.16 16.39 -1.62
CA LYS A 242 -22.24 16.64 -0.17
C LYS A 242 -21.97 15.38 0.66
N ASP A 243 -22.38 14.23 0.13
CA ASP A 243 -22.20 12.92 0.73
C ASP A 243 -20.89 12.26 0.27
N LEU A 244 -20.47 11.22 1.01
CA LEU A 244 -19.35 10.36 0.62
C LEU A 244 -19.79 9.36 -0.48
N PRO A 245 -18.91 9.05 -1.45
CA PRO A 245 -19.16 7.97 -2.41
C PRO A 245 -19.25 6.63 -1.69
N VAL A 246 -19.93 5.65 -2.27
CA VAL A 246 -20.05 4.31 -1.66
C VAL A 246 -18.71 3.58 -1.69
N ALA A 247 -17.94 3.75 -2.75
CA ALA A 247 -16.60 3.21 -2.90
C ALA A 247 -15.71 4.13 -3.75
N VAL A 248 -14.40 3.96 -3.62
CA VAL A 248 -13.39 4.66 -4.41
C VAL A 248 -12.45 3.61 -5.02
N ASP A 249 -12.21 3.69 -6.33
CA ASP A 249 -11.26 2.86 -7.06
C ASP A 249 -9.99 3.68 -7.31
N ILE A 250 -8.89 3.29 -6.67
CA ILE A 250 -7.62 4.02 -6.71
C ILE A 250 -6.59 3.19 -7.46
N TRP A 251 -5.93 3.83 -8.41
CA TRP A 251 -4.82 3.30 -9.17
C TRP A 251 -3.58 4.13 -8.87
N MET A 252 -2.46 3.47 -8.58
CA MET A 252 -1.18 4.14 -8.36
C MET A 252 -0.05 3.39 -9.06
N GLY A 253 0.84 4.11 -9.74
CA GLY A 253 1.92 3.50 -10.53
C GLY A 253 3.16 4.39 -10.66
N PRO A 254 4.26 3.83 -11.17
CA PRO A 254 5.52 4.54 -11.34
C PRO A 254 5.61 5.35 -12.64
N ASN A 255 4.75 5.08 -13.62
CA ASN A 255 4.84 5.66 -14.96
C ASN A 255 3.77 6.77 -15.17
N PRO A 256 4.16 8.03 -15.37
CA PRO A 256 3.23 9.13 -15.60
C PRO A 256 2.81 9.18 -17.08
N ALA A 257 1.95 8.28 -17.54
CA ALA A 257 1.34 8.39 -18.87
C ALA A 257 -0.01 9.12 -18.77
N VAL A 258 0.04 10.38 -18.31
CA VAL A 258 -1.17 11.19 -18.09
C VAL A 258 -1.83 11.57 -19.43
N GLU A 259 -1.03 11.87 -20.46
CA GLU A 259 -1.52 12.28 -21.79
C GLU A 259 -2.42 11.21 -22.43
N GLU A 260 -2.04 9.92 -22.35
CA GLU A 260 -2.83 8.82 -22.92
C GLU A 260 -4.19 8.62 -22.22
N LEU A 261 -4.32 9.12 -21.00
CA LEU A 261 -5.52 8.95 -20.16
C LEU A 261 -6.50 10.11 -20.28
N GLU A 262 -6.04 11.30 -20.68
CA GLU A 262 -6.92 12.48 -20.84
C GLU A 262 -7.78 12.40 -22.09
N ASP A 263 -7.27 11.77 -23.16
CA ASP A 263 -7.95 11.67 -24.45
C ASP A 263 -8.99 10.52 -24.51
N ASN A 264 -9.11 9.72 -23.44
CA ASN A 264 -9.90 8.50 -23.46
C ASN A 264 -11.16 8.57 -22.59
N ASP A 265 -12.32 8.63 -23.23
CA ASP A 265 -13.63 8.61 -22.57
C ASP A 265 -14.11 7.19 -22.20
N ASP A 266 -13.49 6.13 -22.75
CA ASP A 266 -13.88 4.74 -22.48
C ASP A 266 -13.25 4.23 -21.17
N PRO A 267 -14.04 3.97 -20.12
CA PRO A 267 -13.54 3.51 -18.84
C PRO A 267 -12.85 2.14 -18.89
N ASP A 268 -13.16 1.29 -19.88
CA ASP A 268 -12.56 -0.03 -20.00
C ASP A 268 -11.18 0.04 -20.66
N GLU A 269 -11.00 0.96 -21.63
CA GLU A 269 -9.70 1.21 -22.27
C GLU A 269 -8.72 1.87 -21.28
N VAL A 270 -9.20 2.86 -20.51
CA VAL A 270 -8.43 3.48 -19.41
C VAL A 270 -7.91 2.42 -18.44
N VAL A 271 -8.73 1.44 -18.07
CA VAL A 271 -8.33 0.36 -17.16
C VAL A 271 -7.24 -0.54 -17.77
N ALA A 272 -7.29 -0.80 -19.08
CA ALA A 272 -6.26 -1.56 -19.78
C ALA A 272 -4.94 -0.79 -19.82
N ILE A 273 -4.97 0.50 -20.18
CA ILE A 273 -3.80 1.39 -20.19
C ILE A 273 -3.15 1.42 -18.79
N LEU A 274 -3.95 1.64 -17.73
CA LEU A 274 -3.45 1.66 -16.35
C LEU A 274 -2.77 0.33 -15.95
N ALA A 275 -3.29 -0.81 -16.39
CA ALA A 275 -2.69 -2.11 -16.13
C ALA A 275 -1.34 -2.29 -16.85
N ASP A 276 -1.25 -1.86 -18.10
CA ASP A 276 -0.02 -1.92 -18.91
C ASP A 276 1.07 -0.98 -18.37
N LEU A 277 0.69 0.14 -17.76
CA LEU A 277 1.60 1.04 -17.03
C LEU A 277 2.10 0.47 -15.69
N GLY A 278 1.67 -0.75 -15.32
CA GLY A 278 2.03 -1.39 -14.06
C GLY A 278 1.38 -0.73 -12.84
N ALA A 279 0.24 -0.06 -13.01
CA ALA A 279 -0.46 0.56 -11.90
C ALA A 279 -1.10 -0.50 -10.99
N SER A 280 -0.96 -0.30 -9.68
CA SER A 280 -1.62 -1.10 -8.66
C SER A 280 -3.03 -0.56 -8.39
N ARG A 281 -4.04 -1.41 -8.57
CA ARG A 281 -5.46 -1.10 -8.30
C ARG A 281 -5.86 -1.43 -6.87
N ARG A 282 -6.68 -0.57 -6.25
CA ARG A 282 -7.36 -0.86 -4.99
C ARG A 282 -8.74 -0.21 -4.93
N ILE A 283 -9.76 -1.04 -4.69
CA ILE A 283 -11.11 -0.57 -4.37
C ILE A 283 -11.25 -0.45 -2.85
N ILE A 284 -11.72 0.70 -2.39
CA ILE A 284 -11.93 1.03 -0.98
C ILE A 284 -13.41 1.37 -0.80
N TYR A 285 -14.10 0.60 0.04
CA TYR A 285 -15.44 0.94 0.50
C TYR A 285 -15.36 2.05 1.56
N VAL A 286 -16.16 3.10 1.39
CA VAL A 286 -16.13 4.27 2.27
C VAL A 286 -17.30 4.18 3.26
N PRO A 287 -17.02 4.02 4.57
CA PRO A 287 -18.08 4.03 5.57
C PRO A 287 -18.70 5.42 5.68
N GLY A 288 -19.99 5.49 6.00
CA GLY A 288 -20.69 6.76 6.21
C GLY A 288 -21.32 7.37 4.96
N SER A 289 -21.20 6.73 3.80
CA SER A 289 -22.05 7.05 2.65
C SER A 289 -23.52 6.81 3.01
N THR A 290 -24.37 7.82 2.84
CA THR A 290 -25.83 7.74 3.08
C THR A 290 -26.47 6.61 2.26
N GLN A 291 -26.02 6.44 1.02
CA GLN A 291 -26.45 5.38 0.12
C GLN A 291 -25.99 3.99 0.57
N SER A 292 -24.82 3.90 1.18
CA SER A 292 -24.28 2.63 1.65
C SER A 292 -25.15 2.01 2.75
N LEU A 293 -25.77 2.85 3.58
CA LEU A 293 -26.75 2.44 4.58
C LEU A 293 -28.04 1.93 3.92
N ALA A 294 -28.51 2.58 2.85
CA ALA A 294 -29.67 2.14 2.08
C ALA A 294 -29.43 0.78 1.39
N LEU A 295 -28.22 0.56 0.85
CA LEU A 295 -27.82 -0.73 0.26
C LEU A 295 -27.75 -1.84 1.33
N MET A 296 -27.22 -1.55 2.52
CA MET A 296 -27.12 -2.52 3.62
C MET A 296 -28.47 -2.83 4.30
N GLN A 297 -29.38 -1.85 4.38
CA GLN A 297 -30.73 -2.08 4.90
C GLN A 297 -31.58 -2.96 3.99
N GLY A 298 -31.04 -3.27 2.80
CA GLY A 298 -31.67 -4.15 1.85
C GLY A 298 -32.82 -3.45 1.17
N SER A 299 -32.84 -3.62 -0.14
CA SER A 299 -34.06 -3.98 -0.87
C SER A 299 -34.68 -5.25 -0.24
N GLY A 300 -35.01 -5.18 1.04
CA GLY A 300 -35.79 -6.15 1.78
C GLY A 300 -37.18 -6.02 1.23
N ALA A 301 -37.39 -6.74 0.13
CA ALA A 301 -38.65 -7.25 -0.35
C ALA A 301 -39.85 -6.44 0.13
N SER A 302 -40.36 -5.56 -0.72
CA SER A 302 -41.81 -5.43 -0.84
C SER A 302 -42.35 -6.86 -0.90
N ALA A 303 -42.85 -7.35 0.24
CA ALA A 303 -43.39 -8.70 0.34
C ALA A 303 -44.47 -8.81 -0.75
N PRO A 304 -44.33 -9.70 -1.74
CA PRO A 304 -45.38 -9.92 -2.71
C PRO A 304 -46.45 -10.75 -2.00
N GLY A 305 -47.37 -10.10 -1.30
CA GLY A 305 -48.41 -10.85 -0.59
C GLY A 305 -49.14 -10.11 0.53
N SER A 306 -49.93 -9.11 0.18
CA SER A 306 -51.28 -9.06 0.76
C SER A 306 -52.27 -8.90 -0.38
N SER A 307 -52.67 -10.04 -0.94
CA SER A 307 -53.85 -10.13 -1.77
C SER A 307 -55.02 -9.57 -0.97
N SER A 308 -55.47 -8.38 -1.34
CA SER A 308 -56.76 -7.83 -0.94
C SER A 308 -57.83 -8.87 -1.19
N ARG A 309 -58.35 -9.43 -0.09
CA ARG A 309 -59.49 -10.33 -0.04
C ARG A 309 -60.68 -9.63 -0.72
N PRO A 310 -61.30 -10.19 -1.77
CA PRO A 310 -62.45 -9.56 -2.40
C PRO A 310 -63.61 -9.52 -1.40
N GLY A 311 -64.15 -8.32 -1.20
CA GLY A 311 -65.27 -8.05 -0.30
C GLY A 311 -66.47 -8.92 -0.63
N GLY A 312 -66.99 -9.58 0.42
CA GLY A 312 -68.20 -10.39 0.36
C GLY A 312 -69.41 -9.57 -0.07
N GLY A 313 -70.24 -10.21 -0.89
CA GLY A 313 -71.48 -9.69 -1.43
C GLY A 313 -72.46 -9.20 -0.37
N GLN A 314 -73.18 -8.15 -0.75
CA GLN A 314 -74.30 -7.56 -0.06
C GLN A 314 -75.57 -8.38 -0.38
N PRO A 315 -76.27 -8.99 0.59
CA PRO A 315 -77.56 -9.61 0.32
C PRO A 315 -78.65 -8.54 0.29
N GLY A 316 -79.48 -8.61 -0.75
CA GLY A 316 -80.64 -7.74 -0.94
C GLY A 316 -81.67 -7.89 0.19
N GLY A 317 -82.20 -6.76 0.62
CA GLY A 317 -83.39 -6.67 1.46
C GLY A 317 -84.47 -5.89 0.73
N MET A 318 -85.48 -6.62 0.23
CA MET A 318 -86.80 -6.09 -0.11
C MET A 318 -87.49 -5.62 1.18
N ARG A 319 -88.05 -4.41 1.18
CA ARG A 319 -89.46 -4.09 1.49
C ARG A 319 -89.73 -2.60 1.42
#